data_AF-A0A1Y6EZ66-F1
#
_entry.id   AF-A0A1Y6EZ66-F1
#
_cell.length_a   1.000
_cell.length_b   1.000
_cell.length_c   1.000
_cell.angle_alpha   90.00
_cell.angle_beta   90.00
_cell.angle_gamma   90.00
#
_symmetry.space_group_name_H-M   'P 1'
#
loop_
_entity.id
_entity.type
_entity.pdbx_description
1 polymer ?
#
loop_
_entity_poly.entity_id
_entity_poly.type
_entity_poly.pdbx_seq_one_letter_code
_entity_poly.pdbx_strand_id
1 'polypeptide(L)'
;MAGPNWPPSRFWQYWALAGMLVLTAAFWWGVEGYARFESGVGDAIADGLLRFSLLILTPALLIVWAAAAWFRRRIGEGGYWQFLGLVALIWAGAVAVTRILIG
;
A
#
# COMPACT_ATOMS: atom_id res chain seq x y z
N MET A 1 31.56 -23.65 4.59
CA MET A 1 30.14 -23.61 4.96
C MET A 1 29.91 -22.27 5.64
N ALA A 2 29.19 -21.34 5.00
CA ALA A 2 28.84 -20.09 5.67
C ALA A 2 27.93 -20.46 6.85
N GLY A 3 28.37 -20.14 8.07
CA GLY A 3 27.58 -20.36 9.28
C GLY A 3 26.25 -19.61 9.22
N PRO A 4 25.28 -19.94 10.09
CA PRO A 4 24.01 -19.23 10.15
C PRO A 4 24.27 -17.72 10.29
N ASN A 5 23.60 -16.91 9.46
CA ASN A 5 23.71 -15.46 9.46
C ASN A 5 23.33 -14.95 10.86
N TRP A 6 24.34 -14.61 11.65
CA TRP A 6 24.19 -14.05 12.98
C TRP A 6 24.50 -12.55 12.92
N PRO A 7 23.58 -11.67 13.37
CA PRO A 7 22.27 -11.96 13.97
C PRO A 7 21.18 -12.34 12.93
N PRO A 8 20.13 -13.07 13.36
CA PRO A 8 19.02 -13.43 12.49
C PRO A 8 18.24 -12.20 11.99
N SER A 9 17.78 -12.26 10.74
CA SER A 9 17.00 -11.18 10.12
C SER A 9 15.72 -10.87 10.91
N ARG A 10 15.49 -9.58 11.18
CA ARG A 10 14.27 -9.06 11.82
C ARG A 10 13.14 -8.75 10.83
N PHE A 11 13.29 -9.17 9.57
CA PHE A 11 12.36 -8.88 8.49
C PHE A 11 10.90 -9.15 8.86
N TRP A 12 10.60 -10.32 9.42
CA TRP A 12 9.21 -10.72 9.74
C TRP A 12 8.59 -9.90 10.87
N GLN A 13 9.42 -9.42 11.80
CA GLN A 13 8.97 -8.51 12.85
C GLN A 13 8.56 -7.15 12.26
N TYR A 14 9.42 -6.57 11.41
CA TYR A 14 9.09 -5.32 10.73
C TYR A 14 7.94 -5.48 9.73
N TRP A 15 7.83 -6.62 9.05
CA TRP A 15 6.73 -6.93 8.14
C TRP A 15 5.38 -6.96 8.88
N ALA A 16 5.35 -7.56 10.07
CA ALA A 16 4.15 -7.59 10.91
C ALA A 16 3.76 -6.17 11.38
N LEU A 17 4.74 -5.36 11.80
CA LEU A 17 4.52 -3.96 12.19
C LEU A 17 4.00 -3.12 11.02
N ALA A 18 4.61 -3.26 9.84
CA ALA A 18 4.14 -2.59 8.62
C ALA A 18 2.73 -3.06 8.23
N GLY A 19 2.37 -4.31 8.52
CA GLY A 19 1.05 -4.86 8.27
C GLY A 19 -0.06 -4.11 8.99
N MET A 20 0.15 -3.69 10.24
CA MET A 20 -0.84 -2.87 10.95
C MET A 20 -1.13 -1.57 10.19
N LEU A 21 -0.09 -0.89 9.68
CA LEU A 21 -0.24 0.35 8.92
C LEU A 21 -0.93 0.10 7.58
N VAL A 22 -0.49 -0.90 6.83
CA VAL A 22 -1.05 -1.26 5.51
C VAL A 22 -2.53 -1.64 5.62
N LEU A 23 -2.88 -2.50 6.57
CA LEU A 23 -4.25 -2.95 6.76
C LEU A 23 -5.17 -1.80 7.23
N THR A 24 -4.69 -0.97 8.15
CA THR A 24 -5.45 0.20 8.61
C THR A 24 -5.69 1.18 7.47
N ALA A 25 -4.66 1.48 6.67
CA ALA A 25 -4.75 2.36 5.51
C ALA A 25 -5.73 1.82 4.46
N ALA A 26 -5.62 0.52 4.13
CA ALA A 26 -6.49 -0.13 3.17
C ALA A 26 -7.95 -0.18 3.63
N PHE A 27 -8.18 -0.51 4.92
CA PHE A 27 -9.51 -0.51 5.51
C PHE A 27 -10.13 0.89 5.50
N TRP A 28 -9.39 1.87 6.01
CA TRP A 28 -9.85 3.26 6.12
C TRP A 28 -10.24 3.83 4.76
N TRP A 29 -9.34 3.75 3.76
CA TRP A 29 -9.65 4.26 2.44
C TRP A 29 -10.69 3.41 1.71
N GLY A 30 -10.72 2.10 1.95
CA GLY A 30 -11.76 1.21 1.46
C GLY A 30 -13.15 1.64 1.91
N VAL A 31 -13.32 2.10 3.16
CA VAL A 31 -14.62 2.59 3.66
C VAL A 31 -14.87 4.03 3.21
N GLU A 32 -13.94 4.95 3.50
CA GLU A 32 -14.15 6.38 3.27
C GLU A 32 -14.16 6.75 1.78
N GLY A 33 -13.30 6.11 0.99
CA GLY A 33 -13.27 6.29 -0.45
C GLY A 33 -14.48 5.65 -1.12
N TYR A 34 -14.94 4.48 -0.66
CA TYR A 34 -16.14 3.85 -1.19
C TYR A 34 -17.40 4.69 -0.92
N ALA A 35 -17.53 5.26 0.27
CA ALA A 35 -18.63 6.18 0.57
C ALA A 35 -18.66 7.38 -0.39
N ARG A 36 -17.49 7.93 -0.75
CA ARG A 36 -17.39 9.01 -1.76
C ARG A 36 -17.70 8.55 -3.17
N PHE A 37 -17.32 7.31 -3.49
CA PHE A 37 -17.62 6.70 -4.78
C PHE A 37 -19.14 6.55 -4.96
N GLU A 38 -19.86 6.13 -3.93
CA GLU A 38 -21.32 6.05 -3.95
C GLU A 38 -22.01 7.41 -3.97
N SER A 39 -21.47 8.42 -3.30
CA SER A 39 -22.07 9.77 -3.29
C SER A 39 -21.96 10.51 -4.62
N GLY A 40 -21.10 10.04 -5.53
CA GLY A 40 -20.81 10.67 -6.81
C GLY A 40 -19.85 11.85 -6.67
N VAL A 41 -18.86 11.91 -7.55
CA VAL A 41 -17.90 13.02 -7.64
C VAL A 41 -18.16 13.77 -8.95
N GLY A 42 -18.45 15.07 -8.86
CA GLY A 42 -18.82 15.89 -10.01
C GLY A 42 -17.65 16.23 -10.96
N ASP A 43 -16.41 16.14 -10.48
CA ASP A 43 -15.20 16.35 -11.28
C ASP A 43 -14.63 15.03 -11.82
N ALA A 44 -14.36 14.98 -13.12
CA ALA A 44 -13.93 13.76 -13.81
C ALA A 44 -12.50 13.32 -13.41
N ILE A 45 -11.62 14.27 -13.09
CA ILE A 45 -10.26 13.97 -12.64
C ILE A 45 -10.31 13.37 -11.24
N ALA A 46 -11.08 14.00 -10.35
CA ALA A 46 -11.31 13.50 -8.99
C ALA A 46 -11.97 12.11 -8.98
N ASP A 47 -12.99 11.86 -9.81
CA ASP A 47 -13.63 10.54 -9.93
C ASP A 47 -12.65 9.48 -10.46
N GLY A 48 -11.89 9.81 -11.50
CA GLY A 48 -10.87 8.91 -12.06
C GLY A 48 -9.81 8.52 -11.03
N LEU A 49 -9.31 9.50 -10.27
CA LEU A 49 -8.29 9.27 -9.24
C LEU A 49 -8.86 8.50 -8.03
N LEU A 50 -10.11 8.78 -7.64
CA LEU A 50 -10.82 8.04 -6.60
C LEU A 50 -10.95 6.55 -6.98
N ARG A 51 -11.44 6.26 -8.18
CA ARG A 51 -11.57 4.88 -8.68
C ARG A 51 -10.21 4.19 -8.78
N PHE A 52 -9.20 4.88 -9.32
CA PHE A 52 -7.86 4.32 -9.43
C PHE A 52 -7.25 3.99 -8.07
N SER A 53 -7.38 4.91 -7.10
CA SER A 53 -6.85 4.69 -5.75
C SER A 53 -7.56 3.53 -5.04
N LEU A 54 -8.89 3.43 -5.17
CA LEU A 54 -9.69 2.36 -4.57
C LEU A 54 -9.48 1.00 -5.22
N LEU A 55 -9.61 0.93 -6.55
CA LEU A 55 -9.70 -0.33 -7.28
C LEU A 55 -8.32 -0.90 -7.66
N ILE A 56 -7.30 -0.03 -7.75
CA ILE A 56 -5.96 -0.45 -8.18
C ILE A 56 -4.94 -0.27 -7.07
N LEU A 57 -4.78 0.94 -6.54
CA LEU A 57 -3.68 1.22 -5.60
C LEU A 57 -3.88 0.53 -4.25
N THR A 58 -5.11 0.50 -3.69
CA THR A 58 -5.38 -0.18 -2.43
C THR A 58 -5.13 -1.70 -2.52
N PRO A 59 -5.66 -2.43 -3.53
CA PRO A 59 -5.30 -3.83 -3.74
C PRO A 59 -3.80 -4.03 -4.00
N ALA A 60 -3.16 -3.16 -4.78
CA ALA A 60 -1.73 -3.26 -5.02
C ALA A 60 -0.93 -3.17 -3.71
N LEU A 61 -1.28 -2.23 -2.83
CA LEU A 61 -0.65 -2.10 -1.51
C LEU A 61 -0.79 -3.39 -0.68
N LEU A 62 -1.98 -3.98 -0.66
CA LEU A 62 -2.24 -5.24 0.05
C LEU A 62 -1.48 -6.42 -0.57
N ILE A 63 -1.46 -6.53 -1.90
CA ILE A 63 -0.77 -7.62 -2.62
C ILE A 63 0.73 -7.54 -2.38
N VAL A 64 1.33 -6.36 -2.51
CA VAL A 64 2.77 -6.18 -2.29
C VAL A 64 3.14 -6.55 -0.85
N TRP A 65 2.35 -6.11 0.14
CA TRP A 65 2.58 -6.47 1.54
C TRP A 65 2.38 -7.97 1.81
N ALA A 66 1.29 -8.57 1.33
CA ALA A 66 0.97 -9.97 1.58
C ALA A 66 1.92 -10.95 0.86
N ALA A 67 2.35 -10.60 -0.35
CA ALA A 67 3.29 -11.40 -1.14
C ALA A 67 4.76 -11.16 -0.77
N ALA A 68 5.05 -10.65 0.43
CA ALA A 68 6.40 -10.35 0.91
C ALA A 68 7.38 -11.53 0.78
N ALA A 69 6.91 -12.75 1.07
CA ALA A 69 7.73 -13.97 0.93
C ALA A 69 8.23 -14.17 -0.52
N TRP A 70 7.38 -13.87 -1.51
CA TRP A 70 7.71 -14.00 -2.92
C TRP A 70 8.65 -12.87 -3.38
N PHE A 71 8.31 -11.62 -3.07
CA PHE A 71 9.13 -10.47 -3.47
C PHE A 71 10.51 -10.51 -2.83
N ARG A 72 10.61 -10.80 -1.53
CA ARG A 72 11.91 -10.93 -0.84
C ARG A 72 12.83 -11.95 -1.50
N ARG A 73 12.30 -13.06 -2.04
CA ARG A 73 13.11 -14.06 -2.76
C ARG A 73 13.65 -13.56 -4.10
N ARG A 74 12.97 -12.60 -4.73
CA ARG A 74 13.32 -12.08 -6.07
C ARG A 74 14.23 -10.84 -6.01
N ILE A 75 13.90 -9.89 -5.13
CA ILE A 75 14.54 -8.57 -5.07
C ILE A 75 15.27 -8.30 -3.74
N GLY A 76 15.36 -9.31 -2.86
CA GLY A 76 15.98 -9.17 -1.55
C GLY A 76 15.13 -8.40 -0.54
N GLU A 77 15.61 -8.33 0.71
CA GLU A 77 14.90 -7.61 1.79
C GLU A 77 14.87 -6.10 1.54
N GLY A 78 16.01 -5.49 1.20
CA GLY A 78 16.09 -4.06 0.91
C GLY A 78 15.22 -3.66 -0.29
N GLY A 79 15.24 -4.44 -1.37
CA GLY A 79 14.41 -4.21 -2.54
C GLY A 79 12.91 -4.34 -2.24
N TYR A 80 12.52 -5.31 -1.41
CA TYR A 80 11.13 -5.42 -0.94
C TYR A 80 10.68 -4.16 -0.19
N TRP A 81 11.48 -3.64 0.74
CA TRP A 81 11.13 -2.46 1.50
C TRP A 81 11.03 -1.20 0.62
N GLN A 82 11.94 -1.05 -0.34
CA GLN A 82 11.87 0.02 -1.34
C GLN A 82 10.61 -0.09 -2.18
N PHE A 83 10.27 -1.29 -2.63
CA PHE A 83 9.09 -1.53 -3.46
C PHE A 83 7.79 -1.26 -2.69
N LEU A 84 7.66 -1.77 -1.46
CA LEU A 84 6.51 -1.49 -0.60
C LEU A 84 6.40 0.01 -0.30
N GLY A 85 7.52 0.67 0.02
CA GLY A 85 7.55 2.10 0.28
C GLY A 85 7.13 2.94 -0.92
N LEU A 86 7.57 2.57 -2.13
CA LEU A 86 7.18 3.24 -3.37
C LEU A 86 5.68 3.11 -3.64
N VAL A 87 5.13 1.90 -3.50
CA VAL A 87 3.69 1.66 -3.65
C VAL A 87 2.89 2.43 -2.61
N ALA A 88 3.35 2.45 -1.34
CA ALA A 88 2.72 3.21 -0.28
C ALA A 88 2.74 4.72 -0.53
N LEU A 89 3.85 5.27 -1.05
CA LEU A 89 3.96 6.70 -1.39
C LEU A 89 3.03 7.09 -2.55
N ILE A 90 2.97 6.27 -3.60
CA ILE A 90 2.05 6.50 -4.72
C ILE A 90 0.60 6.45 -4.24
N TRP A 91 0.26 5.45 -3.44
CA TRP A 91 -1.06 5.33 -2.82
C TRP A 91 -1.40 6.57 -1.98
N ALA A 92 -0.51 6.97 -1.06
CA ALA A 92 -0.73 8.12 -0.19
C ALA A 92 -0.89 9.42 -0.99
N GLY A 93 -0.07 9.62 -2.03
CA GLY A 93 -0.17 10.77 -2.91
C GLY A 93 -1.50 10.81 -3.68
N ALA A 94 -1.93 9.69 -4.24
CA ALA A 94 -3.21 9.61 -4.94
C ALA A 94 -4.40 9.89 -4.00
N VAL A 95 -4.39 9.32 -2.79
CA VAL A 95 -5.40 9.58 -1.76
C VAL A 95 -5.43 11.05 -1.36
N ALA A 96 -4.26 11.65 -1.10
CA ALA A 96 -4.17 13.05 -0.71
C ALA A 96 -4.70 13.99 -1.81
N VAL A 97 -4.28 13.81 -3.06
CA VAL A 97 -4.77 14.61 -4.19
C VAL A 97 -6.27 14.42 -4.40
N THR A 98 -6.77 13.18 -4.33
CA THR A 98 -8.21 12.89 -4.42
C THR A 98 -8.98 13.68 -3.37
N ARG A 99 -8.53 13.68 -2.12
CA ARG A 99 -9.18 14.43 -1.04
C ARG A 99 -9.13 15.94 -1.23
N ILE A 100 -8.06 16.47 -1.82
CA ILE A 100 -7.94 17.90 -2.13
C ILE A 100 -8.92 18.29 -3.25
N LEU A 101 -9.07 17.44 -4.27
CA LEU A 101 -9.96 17.72 -5.40
C LEU A 101 -11.45 17.57 -5.06
N ILE A 102 -11.78 16.66 -4.14
CA ILE A 102 -13.16 16.45 -3.68
C ILE A 102 -13.57 17.47 -2.59
N GLY A 103 -12.59 18.21 -2.04
CA GLY A 103 -12.68 19.18 -0.93
C GLY A 103 -14.07 19.71 -0.58
#